data_AF-A0A6V8D420-F1
#
_entry.id   AF-A0A6V8D420-F1
#
_cell.length_a   1.000
_cell.length_b   1.000
_cell.length_c   1.000
_cell.angle_alpha   90.00
_cell.angle_beta   90.00
_cell.angle_gamma   90.00
#
_symmetry.space_group_name_H-M   'P 1'
#
loop_
_entity.id
_entity.type
_entity.pdbx_description
1 polymer ?
#
loop_
_entity_poly.entity_id
_entity_poly.type
_entity_poly.pdbx_seq_one_letter_code
_entity_poly.pdbx_strand_id
1 'polypeptide(L)'
;LGAFGIIEWTSSEEDSVNRMANDMVYNDITLFIAAGNSAGRGTIGTPGSAEDAITIGALDKDSSIAAYSSQGPTEENRVKPNIAYVGSDVMSVAHNTGDGYTAFSGTSMATPGAAGVAALMLQANPDLSPFEVRNFMQETAEYRACTYMGDAAGIDGCDDNDAQNIITKNRQNNVYGHGEVRALESVLAAAEKYYVFDSSMQITIENDPTHDNSHTHLTPKDSIEFTTSGGIETIQWRSNHIVDDWTILHSYEKTDTEGHVSAIDIIHQLEHLPGIDLDGNHTISIRGLKSNSSGGHSSSPLVTIDIMLMDTASAFMPESEDTPGFTFLAVSVASVIALFVNQRKLESNSIYEKD
;
A
#
# COMPACT_ATOMS: atom_id res chain seq x y z
N LEU A 1 24.61 11.69 5.26
CA LEU A 1 24.32 10.59 4.32
C LEU A 1 24.56 11.09 2.90
N GLY A 2 25.70 10.75 2.30
CA GLY A 2 26.04 11.08 0.90
C GLY A 2 26.77 12.41 0.63
N ALA A 3 27.22 13.14 1.64
CA ALA A 3 28.04 14.34 1.45
C ALA A 3 29.52 14.04 1.78
N PHE A 4 30.43 14.54 0.94
CA PHE A 4 31.87 14.57 1.19
C PHE A 4 32.17 15.31 2.51
N GLY A 5 32.22 14.56 3.59
CA GLY A 5 32.62 15.02 4.91
C GLY A 5 33.14 13.80 5.66
N ILE A 6 34.40 13.89 6.09
CA ILE A 6 35.01 12.98 7.06
C ILE A 6 34.25 13.11 8.37
N ILE A 7 33.11 12.43 8.43
CA ILE A 7 32.48 12.04 9.67
C ILE A 7 33.13 10.71 9.98
N GLU A 8 34.22 10.76 10.73
CA GLU A 8 34.90 9.57 11.24
C GLU A 8 34.05 9.08 12.41
N TRP A 9 33.02 8.28 12.09
CA TRP A 9 32.30 7.54 13.10
C TRP A 9 33.26 6.55 13.75
N THR A 10 33.13 6.40 15.06
CA THR A 10 33.76 5.28 15.76
C THR A 10 33.15 3.98 15.24
N SER A 11 33.90 2.88 15.28
CA SER A 11 33.36 1.55 14.93
C SER A 11 32.09 1.22 15.71
N SER A 12 32.00 1.65 16.98
CA SER A 12 30.81 1.49 17.80
C SER A 12 29.60 2.27 17.31
N GLU A 13 29.78 3.44 16.70
CA GLU A 13 28.69 4.22 16.12
C GLU A 13 28.24 3.59 14.80
N GLU A 14 29.18 3.14 13.97
CA GLU A 14 28.88 2.41 12.73
C GLU A 14 28.07 1.13 12.99
N ASP A 15 28.53 0.30 13.92
CA ASP A 15 27.82 -0.90 14.36
C ASP A 15 26.44 -0.57 14.91
N SER A 16 26.32 0.55 15.64
CA SER A 16 25.03 0.97 16.18
C SER A 16 24.04 1.35 15.09
N VAL A 17 24.48 2.00 14.02
CA VAL A 17 23.60 2.38 12.92
C VAL A 17 23.23 1.17 12.07
N ASN A 18 24.17 0.26 11.79
CA ASN A 18 23.84 -1.01 11.12
C ASN A 18 22.85 -1.84 11.93
N ARG A 19 23.02 -1.92 13.25
CA ARG A 19 22.06 -2.59 14.14
C ARG A 19 20.69 -1.94 14.09
N MET A 20 20.60 -0.60 14.14
CA MET A 20 19.32 0.11 14.02
C MET A 20 18.66 -0.15 12.66
N ALA A 21 19.43 -0.20 11.57
CA ALA A 21 18.91 -0.54 10.25
C ALA A 21 18.33 -1.97 10.22
N ASN A 22 19.03 -2.94 10.80
CA ASN A 22 18.52 -4.31 10.92
C ASN A 22 17.28 -4.39 11.82
N ASP A 23 17.26 -3.69 12.95
CA ASP A 23 16.11 -3.63 13.85
C ASP A 23 14.88 -3.04 13.14
N MET A 24 15.06 -2.02 12.28
CA MET A 24 13.95 -1.49 11.47
C MET A 24 13.39 -2.55 10.52
N VAL A 25 14.26 -3.30 9.84
CA VAL A 25 13.83 -4.38 8.94
C VAL A 25 13.14 -5.51 9.70
N TYR A 26 13.61 -5.83 10.91
CA TYR A 26 12.98 -6.80 11.80
C TYR A 26 11.58 -6.35 12.27
N ASN A 27 11.32 -5.05 12.34
CA ASN A 27 10.00 -4.47 12.65
C ASN A 27 9.23 -4.11 11.36
N ASP A 28 9.36 -4.93 10.31
CA ASP A 28 8.62 -4.85 9.04
C ASP A 28 8.80 -3.57 8.21
N ILE A 29 9.87 -2.80 8.45
CA ILE A 29 10.20 -1.63 7.62
C ILE A 29 11.16 -2.06 6.51
N THR A 30 10.68 -2.06 5.27
CA THR A 30 11.53 -2.33 4.10
C THR A 30 12.49 -1.17 3.85
N LEU A 31 13.77 -1.37 4.18
CA LEU A 31 14.78 -0.31 4.16
C LEU A 31 15.69 -0.39 2.93
N PHE A 32 15.71 0.67 2.13
CA PHE A 32 16.58 0.83 0.96
C PHE A 32 17.72 1.80 1.27
N ILE A 33 18.97 1.39 1.02
CA ILE A 33 20.16 2.17 1.35
C ILE A 33 21.08 2.28 0.14
N ALA A 34 21.57 3.48 -0.15
CA ALA A 34 22.55 3.71 -1.20
C ALA A 34 23.89 3.03 -0.86
N ALA A 35 24.50 2.32 -1.83
CA ALA A 35 25.80 1.68 -1.62
C ALA A 35 26.94 2.68 -1.33
N GLY A 36 26.83 3.92 -1.82
CA GLY A 36 27.86 4.94 -1.72
C GLY A 36 28.47 5.31 -3.09
N ASN A 37 29.18 6.44 -3.13
CA ASN A 37 29.77 6.99 -4.36
C ASN A 37 31.31 7.04 -4.30
N SER A 38 31.93 6.11 -3.57
CA SER A 38 33.38 6.11 -3.31
C SER A 38 34.18 5.33 -4.36
N ALA A 39 33.50 4.61 -5.26
CA ALA A 39 34.07 3.68 -6.23
C ALA A 39 34.96 2.57 -5.62
N GLY A 40 35.32 1.58 -6.42
CA GLY A 40 36.30 0.56 -6.03
C GLY A 40 35.80 -0.48 -5.02
N ARG A 41 36.61 -1.52 -4.83
CA ARG A 41 36.34 -2.67 -3.97
C ARG A 41 36.40 -2.30 -2.48
N GLY A 42 35.45 -2.80 -1.70
CA GLY A 42 35.46 -2.64 -0.24
C GLY A 42 35.01 -1.26 0.26
N THR A 43 34.26 -0.51 -0.55
CA THR A 43 33.92 0.89 -0.25
C THR A 43 32.44 1.10 0.13
N ILE A 44 31.71 0.01 0.35
CA ILE A 44 30.38 0.04 0.94
C ILE A 44 30.53 0.16 2.45
N GLY A 45 30.27 1.36 2.97
CA GLY A 45 30.29 1.66 4.39
C GLY A 45 28.90 1.63 5.04
N THR A 46 28.84 2.09 6.29
CA THR A 46 27.60 2.21 7.06
C THR A 46 26.72 3.36 6.55
N PRO A 47 25.39 3.19 6.43
CA PRO A 47 24.59 2.01 6.78
C PRO A 47 24.38 1.02 5.62
N GLY A 48 25.03 1.22 4.47
CA GLY A 48 24.93 0.33 3.31
C GLY A 48 25.51 -1.07 3.56
N SER A 49 26.33 -1.21 4.60
CA SER A 49 26.83 -2.50 5.07
C SER A 49 25.87 -3.23 6.01
N ALA A 50 24.70 -2.69 6.39
CA ALA A 50 23.72 -3.42 7.19
C ALA A 50 23.28 -4.74 6.52
N GLU A 51 22.99 -5.78 7.32
CA GLU A 51 22.71 -7.13 6.82
C GLU A 51 21.34 -7.22 6.15
N ASP A 52 20.32 -6.76 6.85
CA ASP A 52 18.93 -6.96 6.43
C ASP A 52 18.45 -5.87 5.48
N ALA A 53 19.07 -4.69 5.50
CA ALA A 53 18.76 -3.60 4.60
C ALA A 53 19.10 -3.93 3.14
N ILE A 54 18.31 -3.41 2.21
CA ILE A 54 18.50 -3.60 0.78
C ILE A 54 19.44 -2.51 0.26
N THR A 55 20.70 -2.89 0.00
CA THR A 55 21.72 -1.95 -0.47
C THR A 55 21.71 -1.86 -2.00
N ILE A 56 21.68 -0.64 -2.54
CA ILE A 56 21.47 -0.36 -3.97
C ILE A 56 22.72 0.22 -4.61
N GLY A 57 23.26 -0.49 -5.60
CA GLY A 57 24.29 0.01 -6.51
C GLY A 57 23.71 0.88 -7.63
N ALA A 58 24.55 1.71 -8.24
CA ALA A 58 24.14 2.60 -9.33
C ALA A 58 24.60 2.06 -10.69
N LEU A 59 23.67 2.04 -11.65
CA LEU A 59 23.92 1.73 -13.05
C LEU A 59 23.92 2.99 -13.92
N ASP A 60 24.67 2.93 -15.01
CA ASP A 60 24.51 3.82 -16.14
C ASP A 60 23.36 3.36 -17.06
N LYS A 61 23.01 4.17 -18.06
CA LYS A 61 21.90 3.93 -18.99
C LYS A 61 22.10 2.73 -19.91
N ASP A 62 23.34 2.25 -20.03
CA ASP A 62 23.70 1.04 -20.76
C ASP A 62 23.76 -0.21 -19.87
N SER A 63 23.23 -0.11 -18.64
CA SER A 63 23.22 -1.17 -17.62
C SER A 63 24.60 -1.56 -17.09
N SER A 64 25.67 -0.82 -17.45
CA SER A 64 26.97 -0.98 -16.81
C SER A 64 26.95 -0.36 -15.40
N ILE A 65 27.80 -0.87 -14.50
CA ILE A 65 27.97 -0.26 -13.18
C ILE A 65 28.52 1.15 -13.36
N ALA A 66 27.90 2.13 -12.71
CA ALA A 66 28.36 3.51 -12.75
C ALA A 66 29.74 3.60 -12.10
N ALA A 67 30.65 4.38 -12.72
CA ALA A 67 32.04 4.47 -12.27
C ALA A 67 32.22 4.94 -10.82
N TYR A 68 31.25 5.67 -10.27
CA TYR A 68 31.28 6.14 -8.89
C TYR A 68 30.67 5.13 -7.90
N SER A 69 29.91 4.12 -8.34
CA SER A 69 29.19 3.21 -7.43
C SER A 69 30.18 2.48 -6.53
N SER A 70 29.98 2.58 -5.22
CA SER A 70 30.71 1.78 -4.24
C SER A 70 30.45 0.29 -4.47
N GLN A 71 31.46 -0.54 -4.21
CA GLN A 71 31.42 -1.98 -4.45
C GLN A 71 31.84 -2.72 -3.20
N GLY A 72 31.27 -3.90 -3.00
CA GLY A 72 31.63 -4.78 -1.91
C GLY A 72 32.99 -5.45 -2.11
N PRO A 73 33.34 -6.40 -1.24
CA PRO A 73 32.53 -6.84 -0.10
C PRO A 73 32.48 -5.79 1.02
N THR A 74 31.62 -5.97 2.02
CA THR A 74 31.70 -5.17 3.26
C THR A 74 32.95 -5.54 4.07
N GLU A 75 33.24 -4.77 5.13
CA GLU A 75 34.35 -5.09 6.06
C GLU A 75 34.23 -6.50 6.69
N GLU A 76 33.00 -6.97 6.87
CA GLU A 76 32.69 -8.32 7.37
C GLU A 76 32.66 -9.39 6.26
N ASN A 77 33.16 -9.08 5.06
CA ASN A 77 33.17 -9.95 3.89
C ASN A 77 31.78 -10.36 3.36
N ARG A 78 30.72 -9.57 3.61
CA ARG A 78 29.38 -9.82 3.07
C ARG A 78 29.28 -9.29 1.63
N VAL A 79 28.53 -10.01 0.80
CA VAL A 79 28.28 -9.59 -0.59
C VAL A 79 27.28 -8.44 -0.59
N LYS A 80 27.74 -7.28 -1.06
CA LYS A 80 26.94 -6.07 -1.27
C LYS A 80 27.45 -5.37 -2.55
N PRO A 81 26.61 -4.60 -3.27
CA PRO A 81 25.20 -4.30 -2.99
C PRO A 81 24.31 -5.55 -3.14
N ASN A 82 23.04 -5.47 -2.73
CA ASN A 82 22.08 -6.56 -2.95
C ASN A 82 21.66 -6.63 -4.43
N ILE A 83 21.38 -5.46 -5.00
CA ILE A 83 20.89 -5.26 -6.37
C ILE A 83 21.37 -3.89 -6.88
N ALA A 84 21.32 -3.66 -8.18
CA ALA A 84 21.68 -2.40 -8.81
C ALA A 84 20.51 -1.81 -9.61
N TYR A 85 20.42 -0.48 -9.63
CA TYR A 85 19.38 0.25 -10.37
C TYR A 85 19.96 1.46 -11.09
N VAL A 86 19.24 2.00 -12.08
CA VAL A 86 19.67 3.17 -12.85
C VAL A 86 19.87 4.36 -11.91
N GLY A 87 21.11 4.86 -11.86
CA GLY A 87 21.53 5.94 -10.98
C GLY A 87 22.24 7.09 -11.69
N SER A 88 22.66 6.93 -12.94
CA SER A 88 23.34 7.98 -13.72
C SER A 88 22.38 8.76 -14.62
N ASP A 89 22.55 10.08 -14.64
CA ASP A 89 21.79 11.04 -15.45
C ASP A 89 20.27 10.83 -15.36
N VAL A 90 19.81 10.58 -14.13
CA VAL A 90 18.40 10.36 -13.81
C VAL A 90 17.73 11.72 -13.69
N MET A 91 16.79 11.98 -14.59
CA MET A 91 15.95 13.18 -14.56
C MET A 91 14.97 13.10 -13.39
N SER A 92 14.96 14.11 -12.53
CA SER A 92 14.02 14.24 -11.43
C SER A 92 13.62 15.71 -11.23
N VAL A 93 12.63 15.93 -10.36
CA VAL A 93 12.12 17.26 -10.03
C VAL A 93 13.21 18.13 -9.40
N ALA A 94 13.38 19.34 -9.91
CA ALA A 94 14.38 20.28 -9.42
C ALA A 94 13.85 21.07 -8.22
N HIS A 95 14.54 20.99 -7.09
CA HIS A 95 14.12 21.69 -5.87
C HIS A 95 13.96 23.21 -6.11
N ASN A 96 12.92 23.80 -5.52
CA ASN A 96 12.67 25.24 -5.53
C ASN A 96 12.49 25.88 -6.94
N THR A 97 12.07 25.10 -7.93
CA THR A 97 11.78 25.60 -9.30
C THR A 97 10.29 25.71 -9.61
N GLY A 98 9.42 24.97 -8.92
CA GLY A 98 7.98 24.92 -9.17
C GLY A 98 7.60 23.86 -10.21
N ASP A 99 8.26 23.83 -11.36
CA ASP A 99 7.98 22.95 -12.49
C ASP A 99 9.23 22.38 -13.20
N GLY A 100 10.41 22.70 -12.69
CA GLY A 100 11.68 22.34 -13.31
C GLY A 100 12.09 20.89 -13.08
N TYR A 101 12.91 20.40 -14.00
CA TYR A 101 13.56 19.09 -13.90
C TYR A 101 15.06 19.23 -14.09
N THR A 102 15.82 18.38 -13.40
CA THR A 102 17.29 18.30 -13.54
C THR A 102 17.76 16.86 -13.50
N ALA A 103 18.84 16.57 -14.21
CA ALA A 103 19.52 15.28 -14.10
C ALA A 103 20.51 15.31 -12.94
N PHE A 104 20.53 14.25 -12.14
CA PHE A 104 21.62 13.97 -11.20
C PHE A 104 22.09 12.52 -11.33
N SER A 105 23.30 12.27 -10.85
CA SER A 105 23.96 10.97 -10.86
C SER A 105 24.37 10.58 -9.44
N GLY A 106 24.06 9.35 -9.04
CA GLY A 106 24.45 8.83 -7.74
C GLY A 106 23.72 7.54 -7.36
N THR A 107 24.29 6.77 -6.43
CA THR A 107 23.57 5.68 -5.75
C THR A 107 22.33 6.20 -5.00
N SER A 108 22.34 7.47 -4.60
CA SER A 108 21.17 8.20 -4.09
C SER A 108 20.03 8.35 -5.11
N MET A 109 20.28 8.29 -6.41
CA MET A 109 19.25 8.32 -7.46
C MET A 109 18.74 6.91 -7.78
N ALA A 110 19.63 5.91 -7.72
CA ALA A 110 19.27 4.50 -7.88
C ALA A 110 18.34 4.00 -6.75
N THR A 111 18.65 4.38 -5.50
CA THR A 111 17.93 3.95 -4.29
C THR A 111 16.43 4.24 -4.31
N PRO A 112 15.95 5.48 -4.54
CA PRO A 112 14.52 5.78 -4.61
C PRO A 112 13.85 5.12 -5.83
N GLY A 113 14.58 4.88 -6.92
CA GLY A 113 14.07 4.12 -8.07
C GLY A 113 13.72 2.67 -7.69
N ALA A 114 14.65 1.98 -7.01
CA ALA A 114 14.41 0.63 -6.49
C ALA A 114 13.32 0.62 -5.39
N ALA A 115 13.29 1.61 -4.50
CA ALA A 115 12.24 1.74 -3.50
C ALA A 115 10.85 1.94 -4.13
N GLY A 116 10.76 2.65 -5.27
CA GLY A 116 9.52 2.78 -6.04
C GLY A 116 9.03 1.45 -6.61
N VAL A 117 9.94 0.57 -7.06
CA VAL A 117 9.59 -0.80 -7.48
C VAL A 117 9.02 -1.59 -6.30
N ALA A 118 9.65 -1.50 -5.12
CA ALA A 118 9.14 -2.16 -3.92
C ALA A 118 7.78 -1.62 -3.47
N ALA A 119 7.53 -0.32 -3.63
CA ALA A 119 6.20 0.25 -3.39
C ALA A 119 5.14 -0.35 -4.33
N LEU A 120 5.46 -0.59 -5.61
CA LEU A 120 4.57 -1.29 -6.54
C LEU A 120 4.39 -2.77 -6.18
N MET A 121 5.44 -3.44 -5.70
CA MET A 121 5.34 -4.82 -5.20
C MET A 121 4.42 -4.90 -4.00
N LEU A 122 4.56 -3.98 -3.04
CA LEU A 122 3.67 -3.88 -1.89
C LEU A 122 2.26 -3.49 -2.30
N GLN A 123 2.06 -2.63 -3.31
CA GLN A 123 0.73 -2.35 -3.83
C GLN A 123 0.07 -3.62 -4.40
N ALA A 124 0.84 -4.43 -5.15
CA ALA A 124 0.34 -5.67 -5.73
C ALA A 124 0.08 -6.75 -4.67
N ASN A 125 0.94 -6.82 -3.65
CA ASN A 125 0.83 -7.75 -2.53
C ASN A 125 1.34 -7.08 -1.24
N PRO A 126 0.44 -6.51 -0.42
CA PRO A 126 0.86 -5.83 0.78
C PRO A 126 1.33 -6.73 1.91
N ASP A 127 1.04 -8.04 1.83
CA ASP A 127 1.43 -9.03 2.85
C ASP A 127 2.89 -9.47 2.68
N LEU A 128 3.69 -8.72 1.90
CA LEU A 128 5.09 -9.00 1.68
C LEU A 128 5.93 -8.46 2.83
N SER A 129 6.66 -9.37 3.47
CA SER A 129 7.70 -8.98 4.41
C SER A 129 8.87 -8.28 3.69
N PRO A 130 9.68 -7.45 4.40
CA PRO A 130 10.89 -6.87 3.82
C PRO A 130 11.85 -7.89 3.21
N PHE A 131 11.94 -9.08 3.81
CA PHE A 131 12.75 -10.19 3.32
C PHE A 131 12.25 -10.71 1.97
N GLU A 132 10.93 -10.78 1.79
CA GLU A 132 10.32 -11.23 0.54
C GLU A 132 10.46 -10.21 -0.57
N VAL A 133 10.30 -8.92 -0.26
CA VAL A 133 10.59 -7.83 -1.22
C VAL A 133 12.02 -7.97 -1.73
N ARG A 134 12.99 -8.12 -0.81
CA ARG A 134 14.39 -8.31 -1.15
C ARG A 134 14.60 -9.56 -2.02
N ASN A 135 14.02 -10.70 -1.64
CA ASN A 135 14.19 -11.96 -2.35
C ASN A 135 13.59 -11.89 -3.77
N PHE A 136 12.38 -11.40 -3.94
CA PHE A 136 11.76 -11.28 -5.27
C PHE A 136 12.56 -10.35 -6.19
N MET A 137 13.05 -9.21 -5.69
CA MET A 137 13.91 -8.32 -6.47
C MET A 137 15.23 -8.99 -6.86
N GLN A 138 15.84 -9.76 -5.95
CA GLN A 138 17.09 -10.50 -6.19
C GLN A 138 16.90 -11.69 -7.16
N GLU A 139 15.78 -12.40 -7.07
CA GLU A 139 15.48 -13.57 -7.91
C GLU A 139 15.05 -13.20 -9.32
N THR A 140 14.46 -12.01 -9.52
CA THR A 140 14.02 -11.53 -10.83
C THR A 140 15.04 -10.63 -11.52
N ALA A 141 16.08 -10.18 -10.80
CA ALA A 141 17.13 -9.31 -11.33
C ALA A 141 17.85 -9.90 -12.57
N GLU A 142 18.11 -9.07 -13.58
CA GLU A 142 18.93 -9.49 -14.71
C GLU A 142 20.39 -9.58 -14.24
N TYR A 143 20.93 -10.79 -14.27
CA TYR A 143 22.31 -11.02 -13.85
C TYR A 143 23.28 -10.24 -14.74
N ARG A 144 24.22 -9.55 -14.09
CA ARG A 144 25.29 -8.80 -14.74
C ARG A 144 26.63 -9.38 -14.31
N ALA A 145 27.42 -9.77 -15.31
CA ALA A 145 28.76 -10.29 -15.11
C ALA A 145 29.64 -9.23 -14.43
N CYS A 146 30.34 -9.64 -13.38
CA CYS A 146 31.20 -8.78 -12.63
C CYS A 146 32.54 -8.54 -13.35
N THR A 147 33.03 -7.31 -13.26
CA THR A 147 34.43 -6.95 -13.46
C THR A 147 34.70 -5.73 -12.58
N TYR A 148 35.71 -5.80 -11.71
CA TYR A 148 36.11 -4.64 -10.91
C TYR A 148 36.65 -3.55 -11.83
N MET A 149 36.31 -2.29 -11.55
CA MET A 149 36.73 -1.17 -12.40
C MET A 149 38.25 -1.01 -12.34
N GLY A 150 38.92 -1.20 -13.48
CA GLY A 150 40.39 -1.19 -13.57
C GLY A 150 41.06 -2.57 -13.45
N ASP A 151 40.30 -3.64 -13.24
CA ASP A 151 40.77 -5.03 -13.21
C ASP A 151 40.16 -5.84 -14.35
N ALA A 152 40.49 -5.46 -15.60
CA ALA A 152 40.04 -6.19 -16.79
C ALA A 152 40.58 -7.63 -16.89
N ALA A 153 41.57 -7.97 -16.05
CA ALA A 153 42.16 -9.31 -15.98
C ALA A 153 41.45 -10.21 -14.96
N GLY A 154 40.51 -9.68 -14.18
CA GLY A 154 39.68 -10.48 -13.29
C GLY A 154 40.39 -11.09 -12.08
N ILE A 155 41.58 -10.58 -11.77
CA ILE A 155 42.51 -11.20 -10.82
C ILE A 155 41.98 -11.09 -9.38
N ASP A 156 41.15 -10.09 -9.09
CA ASP A 156 40.71 -9.77 -7.73
C ASP A 156 39.40 -10.46 -7.29
N GLY A 157 39.01 -11.52 -7.99
CA GLY A 157 38.02 -12.49 -7.53
C GLY A 157 36.55 -12.18 -7.86
N CYS A 158 36.31 -11.26 -8.78
CA CYS A 158 34.97 -10.98 -9.32
C CYS A 158 34.98 -11.08 -10.85
N ASP A 159 35.63 -12.11 -11.37
CA ASP A 159 35.66 -12.40 -12.81
C ASP A 159 34.68 -13.51 -13.16
N ASP A 160 33.57 -13.10 -13.75
CA ASP A 160 32.63 -14.03 -14.32
C ASP A 160 33.14 -14.63 -15.65
N ASN A 161 34.17 -14.04 -16.26
CA ASN A 161 34.81 -14.48 -17.52
C ASN A 161 35.99 -15.45 -17.33
N ASP A 162 36.36 -15.81 -16.09
CA ASP A 162 37.40 -16.81 -15.88
C ASP A 162 36.91 -18.20 -16.30
N ALA A 163 37.44 -18.67 -17.44
CA ALA A 163 37.18 -19.98 -18.04
C ALA A 163 37.58 -21.16 -17.14
N GLN A 164 38.26 -20.93 -16.01
CA GLN A 164 38.66 -21.97 -15.06
C GLN A 164 37.57 -22.33 -14.03
N ASN A 165 36.49 -21.54 -13.91
CA ASN A 165 35.38 -21.82 -12.99
C ASN A 165 34.13 -22.33 -13.75
N ILE A 166 34.20 -23.59 -14.20
CA ILE A 166 33.08 -24.39 -14.79
C ILE A 166 32.08 -24.86 -13.70
N ILE A 167 32.27 -24.41 -12.46
CA ILE A 167 31.42 -24.75 -11.31
C ILE A 167 30.29 -23.71 -11.23
N THR A 168 29.08 -24.15 -10.92
CA THR A 168 27.87 -23.34 -10.71
C THR A 168 28.20 -22.09 -9.87
N LYS A 169 28.42 -20.94 -10.52
CA LYS A 169 28.72 -19.68 -9.83
C LYS A 169 27.47 -19.19 -9.11
N ASN A 170 27.66 -18.66 -7.91
CA ASN A 170 26.59 -17.95 -7.20
C ASN A 170 26.16 -16.75 -8.05
N ARG A 171 24.84 -16.53 -8.18
CA ARG A 171 24.26 -15.42 -8.96
C ARG A 171 24.58 -14.03 -8.37
N GLN A 172 25.14 -13.98 -7.17
CA GLN A 172 25.50 -12.74 -6.46
C GLN A 172 26.99 -12.41 -6.63
N ASN A 173 27.30 -11.13 -6.81
CA ASN A 173 28.66 -10.61 -6.87
C ASN A 173 28.79 -9.25 -6.16
N ASN A 174 30.03 -8.80 -5.91
CA ASN A 174 30.30 -7.59 -5.13
C ASN A 174 30.12 -6.26 -5.89
N VAL A 175 29.73 -6.30 -7.16
CA VAL A 175 29.60 -5.10 -8.00
C VAL A 175 28.14 -4.80 -8.29
N TYR A 176 27.40 -5.79 -8.78
CA TYR A 176 25.99 -5.71 -9.13
C TYR A 176 25.07 -6.39 -8.10
N GLY A 177 25.62 -7.07 -7.10
CA GLY A 177 24.82 -7.93 -6.23
C GLY A 177 24.24 -9.08 -7.02
N HIS A 178 22.92 -9.27 -6.93
CA HIS A 178 22.17 -10.21 -7.75
C HIS A 178 21.94 -9.74 -9.21
N GLY A 179 22.21 -8.48 -9.51
CA GLY A 179 22.05 -7.91 -10.85
C GLY A 179 21.23 -6.62 -10.90
N GLU A 180 20.82 -6.27 -12.11
CA GLU A 180 19.95 -5.14 -12.39
C GLU A 180 18.49 -5.47 -12.05
N VAL A 181 17.81 -4.61 -11.30
CA VAL A 181 16.39 -4.81 -10.96
C VAL A 181 15.52 -4.79 -12.21
N ARG A 182 14.65 -5.80 -12.33
CA ARG A 182 13.62 -5.89 -13.36
C ARG A 182 12.25 -5.63 -12.75
N ALA A 183 11.78 -4.39 -12.91
CA ALA A 183 10.63 -3.88 -12.17
C ALA A 183 9.34 -4.68 -12.42
N LEU A 184 9.02 -4.98 -13.68
CA LEU A 184 7.81 -5.72 -14.03
C LEU A 184 7.84 -7.13 -13.45
N GLU A 185 8.95 -7.82 -13.61
CA GLU A 185 9.16 -9.19 -13.17
C GLU A 185 9.14 -9.27 -11.64
N SER A 186 9.72 -8.29 -10.93
CA SER A 186 9.63 -8.17 -9.47
C SER A 186 8.18 -8.00 -9.00
N VAL A 187 7.40 -7.13 -9.65
CA VAL A 187 6.00 -6.87 -9.29
C VAL A 187 5.11 -8.07 -9.60
N LEU A 188 5.33 -8.76 -10.71
CA LEU A 188 4.60 -9.99 -11.04
C LEU A 188 4.94 -11.11 -10.05
N ALA A 189 6.20 -11.33 -9.71
CA ALA A 189 6.59 -12.33 -8.71
C ALA A 189 5.97 -12.04 -7.32
N ALA A 190 5.92 -10.76 -6.94
CA ALA A 190 5.24 -10.29 -5.74
C ALA A 190 3.73 -10.59 -5.77
N ALA A 191 3.05 -10.24 -6.87
CA ALA A 191 1.63 -10.48 -7.07
C ALA A 191 1.30 -11.99 -7.07
N GLU A 192 2.20 -12.80 -7.64
CA GLU A 192 1.97 -14.23 -7.88
C GLU A 192 2.39 -15.15 -6.73
N LYS A 193 2.82 -14.59 -5.58
CA LYS A 193 3.26 -15.35 -4.39
C LYS A 193 2.26 -16.43 -3.97
N TYR A 194 0.97 -16.11 -3.99
CA TYR A 194 -0.11 -17.03 -3.57
C TYR A 194 -1.10 -17.35 -4.69
N TYR A 195 -1.26 -16.45 -5.67
CA TYR A 195 -2.29 -16.54 -6.69
C TYR A 195 -1.69 -16.30 -8.06
N VAL A 196 -1.98 -17.14 -9.05
CA VAL A 196 -1.54 -16.86 -10.43
C VAL A 196 -2.30 -15.64 -10.94
N PHE A 197 -1.58 -14.65 -11.48
CA PHE A 197 -2.21 -13.44 -11.97
C PHE A 197 -2.94 -13.73 -13.29
N ASP A 198 -4.24 -13.51 -13.34
CA ASP A 198 -5.07 -13.74 -14.53
C ASP A 198 -5.68 -12.44 -15.04
N SER A 199 -5.05 -11.86 -16.07
CA SER A 199 -5.52 -10.63 -16.71
C SER A 199 -6.83 -10.80 -17.51
N SER A 200 -7.31 -12.03 -17.70
CA SER A 200 -8.62 -12.29 -18.31
C SER A 200 -9.77 -12.11 -17.34
N MET A 201 -9.48 -12.12 -16.03
CA MET A 201 -10.43 -11.77 -14.97
C MET A 201 -10.40 -10.26 -14.77
N GLN A 202 -11.57 -9.62 -14.80
CA GLN A 202 -11.67 -8.18 -14.55
C GLN A 202 -12.84 -7.88 -13.63
N ILE A 203 -12.61 -6.95 -12.71
CA ILE A 203 -13.62 -6.29 -11.91
C ILE A 203 -13.67 -4.85 -12.40
N THR A 204 -14.85 -4.39 -12.79
CA THR A 204 -15.09 -3.02 -13.24
C THR A 204 -16.05 -2.38 -12.27
N ILE A 205 -15.65 -1.25 -11.69
CA ILE A 205 -16.52 -0.50 -10.78
C ILE A 205 -17.52 0.29 -11.60
N GLU A 206 -18.80 0.14 -11.28
CA GLU A 206 -19.90 0.84 -11.93
C GLU A 206 -20.24 2.10 -11.13
N ASN A 207 -19.39 3.12 -11.21
CA ASN A 207 -19.66 4.38 -10.51
C ASN A 207 -20.38 5.40 -11.40
N ASP A 208 -21.54 5.89 -10.96
CA ASP A 208 -21.85 7.33 -10.88
C ASP A 208 -22.81 7.57 -9.71
N PRO A 209 -22.34 8.16 -8.60
CA PRO A 209 -22.94 9.43 -8.18
C PRO A 209 -22.00 10.40 -7.41
N THR A 210 -22.02 11.67 -7.82
CA THR A 210 -21.70 12.90 -7.04
C THR A 210 -20.23 13.41 -6.90
N HIS A 211 -19.84 14.25 -7.86
CA HIS A 211 -19.28 15.62 -7.71
C HIS A 211 -18.07 15.91 -6.79
N ASP A 212 -17.03 15.08 -6.79
CA ASP A 212 -15.66 15.59 -6.93
C ASP A 212 -14.85 14.62 -7.83
N ASN A 213 -13.91 15.12 -8.61
CA ASN A 213 -13.17 14.30 -9.60
C ASN A 213 -12.20 13.28 -8.96
N SER A 214 -12.32 12.95 -7.67
CA SER A 214 -11.37 12.13 -6.92
C SER A 214 -11.96 11.11 -5.94
N HIS A 215 -13.17 11.30 -5.38
CA HIS A 215 -13.73 10.40 -4.37
C HIS A 215 -15.19 10.02 -4.62
N THR A 216 -15.54 8.77 -4.31
CA THR A 216 -16.94 8.31 -4.30
C THR A 216 -17.56 8.60 -2.93
N HIS A 217 -18.54 9.49 -2.87
CA HIS A 217 -19.23 9.81 -1.61
C HIS A 217 -20.23 8.70 -1.25
N LEU A 218 -20.14 8.20 -0.03
CA LEU A 218 -20.98 7.10 0.47
C LEU A 218 -21.57 7.46 1.82
N THR A 219 -22.90 7.37 1.90
CA THR A 219 -23.64 7.32 3.17
C THR A 219 -23.83 5.86 3.60
N PRO A 220 -24.21 5.56 4.85
CA PRO A 220 -24.35 4.17 5.32
C PRO A 220 -25.33 3.31 4.52
N LYS A 221 -26.23 3.93 3.73
CA LYS A 221 -27.21 3.24 2.88
C LYS A 221 -26.72 2.99 1.46
N ASP A 222 -25.59 3.57 1.07
CA ASP A 222 -25.05 3.45 -0.27
C ASP A 222 -24.18 2.19 -0.40
N SER A 223 -23.93 1.81 -1.65
CA SER A 223 -23.11 0.67 -2.03
C SER A 223 -22.18 1.04 -3.18
N ILE A 224 -21.05 0.36 -3.25
CA ILE A 224 -20.16 0.37 -4.40
C ILE A 224 -20.56 -0.80 -5.28
N GLU A 225 -21.16 -0.50 -6.43
CA GLU A 225 -21.54 -1.50 -7.43
C GLU A 225 -20.34 -1.84 -8.34
N PHE A 226 -20.22 -3.11 -8.70
CA PHE A 226 -19.20 -3.56 -9.65
C PHE A 226 -19.73 -4.69 -10.52
N THR A 227 -19.16 -4.80 -11.73
CA THR A 227 -19.33 -5.95 -12.61
C THR A 227 -18.06 -6.78 -12.72
N THR A 228 -18.26 -8.06 -13.02
CA THR A 228 -17.19 -9.05 -13.09
C THR A 228 -17.17 -9.76 -14.42
N SER A 229 -15.98 -10.15 -14.87
CA SER A 229 -15.78 -10.98 -16.04
C SER A 229 -14.62 -11.97 -15.82
N GLY A 230 -14.56 -13.03 -16.63
CA GLY A 230 -13.52 -14.08 -16.52
C GLY A 230 -13.87 -15.25 -15.60
N GLY A 231 -15.11 -15.31 -15.08
CA GLY A 231 -15.60 -16.40 -14.23
C GLY A 231 -15.00 -16.37 -12.83
N ILE A 232 -15.09 -15.21 -12.18
CA ILE A 232 -14.70 -14.99 -10.78
C ILE A 232 -15.64 -15.83 -9.89
N GLU A 233 -15.08 -16.53 -8.91
CA GLU A 233 -15.84 -17.40 -8.00
C GLU A 233 -16.05 -16.78 -6.62
N THR A 234 -15.12 -15.93 -6.19
CA THR A 234 -15.16 -15.29 -4.88
C THR A 234 -14.56 -13.91 -5.00
N ILE A 235 -15.15 -12.94 -4.31
CA ILE A 235 -14.62 -11.58 -4.23
C ILE A 235 -14.12 -11.34 -2.82
N GLN A 236 -12.97 -10.69 -2.74
CA GLN A 236 -12.40 -10.22 -1.51
C GLN A 236 -12.18 -8.73 -1.58
N TRP A 237 -12.41 -8.06 -0.47
CA TRP A 237 -12.14 -6.64 -0.32
C TRP A 237 -11.47 -6.35 1.02
N ARG A 238 -10.78 -5.23 1.11
CA ARG A 238 -10.20 -4.72 2.36
C ARG A 238 -10.06 -3.21 2.33
N SER A 239 -9.96 -2.61 3.50
CA SER A 239 -9.55 -1.21 3.63
C SER A 239 -8.02 -1.08 3.68
N ASN A 240 -7.47 0.03 3.20
CA ASN A 240 -6.05 0.36 3.35
C ASN A 240 -5.62 0.52 4.82
N HIS A 241 -6.57 0.62 5.75
CA HIS A 241 -6.30 0.61 7.18
C HIS A 241 -6.03 -0.81 7.74
N ILE A 242 -6.46 -1.85 7.03
CA ILE A 242 -6.25 -3.26 7.37
C ILE A 242 -5.58 -3.92 6.17
N VAL A 243 -4.28 -3.69 6.09
CA VAL A 243 -3.49 -4.15 4.96
C VAL A 243 -3.36 -5.68 4.96
N ASP A 244 -3.28 -6.31 6.12
CA ASP A 244 -2.93 -7.74 6.24
C ASP A 244 -4.12 -8.72 6.20
N ASP A 245 -5.37 -8.23 6.11
CA ASP A 245 -6.56 -9.09 6.14
C ASP A 245 -7.55 -8.78 5.01
N TRP A 246 -8.15 -9.84 4.49
CA TRP A 246 -9.07 -9.80 3.36
C TRP A 246 -10.44 -10.31 3.78
N THR A 247 -11.45 -9.46 3.63
CA THR A 247 -12.85 -9.84 3.87
C THR A 247 -13.43 -10.49 2.63
N ILE A 248 -14.02 -11.68 2.79
CA ILE A 248 -14.76 -12.34 1.71
C ILE A 248 -16.14 -11.69 1.59
N LEU A 249 -16.51 -11.29 0.38
CA LEU A 249 -17.84 -10.77 0.09
C LEU A 249 -18.83 -11.93 -0.03
N HIS A 250 -19.54 -12.22 1.07
CA HIS A 250 -20.49 -13.35 1.13
C HIS A 250 -21.77 -13.14 0.31
N SER A 251 -22.08 -11.90 -0.09
CA SER A 251 -23.23 -11.57 -0.95
C SER A 251 -23.01 -11.93 -2.42
N TYR A 252 -21.77 -12.24 -2.83
CA TYR A 252 -21.42 -12.58 -4.21
C TYR A 252 -21.32 -14.10 -4.38
N GLU A 253 -22.11 -14.67 -5.30
CA GLU A 253 -22.06 -16.07 -5.68
C GLU A 253 -21.34 -16.27 -7.02
N LYS A 254 -20.83 -17.49 -7.25
CA LYS A 254 -20.05 -17.85 -8.45
C LYS A 254 -20.80 -17.64 -9.78
N THR A 255 -22.13 -17.60 -9.76
CA THR A 255 -22.95 -17.37 -10.95
C THR A 255 -23.15 -15.90 -11.27
N ASP A 256 -22.76 -15.01 -10.36
CA ASP A 256 -23.08 -13.60 -10.44
C ASP A 256 -22.09 -12.87 -11.34
N THR A 257 -22.63 -11.96 -12.14
CA THR A 257 -21.83 -11.07 -13.00
C THR A 257 -21.72 -9.66 -12.44
N GLU A 258 -22.49 -9.36 -11.39
CA GLU A 258 -22.56 -8.08 -10.69
C GLU A 258 -22.56 -8.33 -9.18
N GLY A 259 -22.13 -7.34 -8.41
CA GLY A 259 -22.14 -7.40 -6.96
C GLY A 259 -21.87 -6.04 -6.36
N HIS A 260 -22.00 -5.95 -5.03
CA HIS A 260 -21.84 -4.69 -4.33
C HIS A 260 -21.14 -4.84 -2.99
N VAL A 261 -20.39 -3.81 -2.61
CA VAL A 261 -19.86 -3.64 -1.25
C VAL A 261 -20.65 -2.54 -0.57
N SER A 262 -21.39 -2.87 0.49
CA SER A 262 -22.20 -1.90 1.22
C SER A 262 -21.34 -1.02 2.11
N ALA A 263 -21.66 0.28 2.17
CA ALA A 263 -20.97 1.22 3.06
C ALA A 263 -21.06 0.79 4.54
N ILE A 264 -22.16 0.15 4.94
CA ILE A 264 -22.33 -0.38 6.30
C ILE A 264 -21.27 -1.43 6.67
N ASP A 265 -20.88 -2.30 5.75
CA ASP A 265 -19.87 -3.32 6.00
C ASP A 265 -18.49 -2.69 6.16
N ILE A 266 -18.21 -1.64 5.39
CA ILE A 266 -16.99 -0.83 5.51
C ILE A 266 -16.94 -0.14 6.88
N ILE A 267 -18.03 0.52 7.28
CA ILE A 267 -18.11 1.22 8.57
C ILE A 267 -17.92 0.24 9.73
N HIS A 268 -18.60 -0.91 9.72
CA HIS A 268 -18.44 -1.94 10.75
C HIS A 268 -17.02 -2.50 10.83
N GLN A 269 -16.29 -2.60 9.71
CA GLN A 269 -14.90 -3.04 9.74
C GLN A 269 -13.98 -1.98 10.35
N LEU A 270 -14.22 -0.70 10.03
CA LEU A 270 -13.37 0.41 10.47
C LEU A 270 -13.60 0.85 11.92
N GLU A 271 -14.82 0.73 12.45
CA GLU A 271 -15.15 1.22 13.80
C GLU A 271 -14.35 0.54 14.92
N HIS A 272 -13.85 -0.67 14.66
CA HIS A 272 -13.09 -1.46 15.60
C HIS A 272 -11.60 -1.09 15.64
N LEU A 273 -11.15 -0.22 14.73
CA LEU A 273 -9.75 0.16 14.61
C LEU A 273 -9.43 1.40 15.45
N PRO A 274 -8.37 1.36 16.28
CA PRO A 274 -8.02 2.48 17.15
C PRO A 274 -7.48 3.66 16.34
N GLY A 275 -8.04 4.85 16.59
CA GLY A 275 -7.50 6.12 16.06
C GLY A 275 -7.91 6.45 14.62
N ILE A 276 -8.91 5.75 14.07
CA ILE A 276 -9.47 6.03 12.74
C ILE A 276 -10.71 6.90 12.87
N ASP A 277 -10.78 7.97 12.09
CA ASP A 277 -12.01 8.74 11.90
C ASP A 277 -12.87 8.02 10.87
N LEU A 278 -14.14 7.75 11.21
CA LEU A 278 -15.06 7.05 10.32
C LEU A 278 -15.60 7.96 9.21
N ASP A 279 -15.74 9.25 9.50
CA ASP A 279 -16.11 10.24 8.51
C ASP A 279 -14.83 10.76 7.84
N GLY A 280 -14.73 10.63 6.52
CA GLY A 280 -13.57 11.12 5.77
C GLY A 280 -13.11 10.17 4.66
N ASN A 281 -11.85 10.35 4.27
CA ASN A 281 -11.29 9.67 3.11
C ASN A 281 -10.75 8.30 3.51
N HIS A 282 -11.21 7.29 2.79
CA HIS A 282 -10.72 5.93 2.91
C HIS A 282 -10.41 5.38 1.52
N THR A 283 -9.49 4.43 1.47
CA THR A 283 -9.17 3.72 0.24
C THR A 283 -9.53 2.25 0.45
N ILE A 284 -10.30 1.70 -0.46
CA ILE A 284 -10.73 0.30 -0.47
C ILE A 284 -10.07 -0.41 -1.64
N SER A 285 -9.68 -1.67 -1.45
CA SER A 285 -9.15 -2.51 -2.51
C SER A 285 -10.01 -3.77 -2.66
N ILE A 286 -10.28 -4.16 -3.91
CA ILE A 286 -11.13 -5.30 -4.28
C ILE A 286 -10.35 -6.20 -5.24
N ARG A 287 -10.46 -7.52 -5.06
CA ARG A 287 -9.94 -8.53 -5.99
C ARG A 287 -10.92 -9.69 -6.15
N GLY A 288 -10.84 -10.36 -7.29
CA GLY A 288 -11.59 -11.57 -7.59
C GLY A 288 -10.68 -12.78 -7.63
N LEU A 289 -11.16 -13.89 -7.09
CA LEU A 289 -10.45 -15.16 -7.05
C LEU A 289 -11.19 -16.23 -7.85
N LYS A 290 -10.43 -17.15 -8.43
CA LYS A 290 -10.93 -18.30 -9.18
C LYS A 290 -10.09 -19.53 -8.90
N SER A 291 -10.72 -20.67 -8.64
CA SER A 291 -10.02 -21.94 -8.48
C SER A 291 -9.53 -22.49 -9.84
N ASN A 292 -8.29 -22.95 -9.86
CA ASN A 292 -7.70 -23.69 -10.98
C ASN A 292 -8.02 -25.19 -10.82
N SER A 293 -8.27 -25.88 -11.94
CA SER A 293 -8.42 -27.34 -12.04
C SER A 293 -7.27 -28.16 -11.42
N SER A 294 -6.11 -27.55 -11.19
CA SER A 294 -4.89 -28.12 -10.62
C SER A 294 -4.77 -27.92 -9.10
N GLY A 295 -5.77 -27.30 -8.46
CA GLY A 295 -5.77 -27.00 -7.02
C GLY A 295 -5.09 -25.68 -6.63
N GLY A 296 -4.62 -24.89 -7.60
CA GLY A 296 -4.16 -23.52 -7.36
C GLY A 296 -5.30 -22.50 -7.40
N HIS A 297 -4.99 -21.24 -7.15
CA HIS A 297 -5.94 -20.13 -7.26
C HIS A 297 -5.39 -19.06 -8.19
N SER A 298 -6.26 -18.42 -8.96
CA SER A 298 -5.97 -17.26 -9.79
C SER A 298 -6.59 -16.02 -9.19
N SER A 299 -5.92 -14.87 -9.33
CA SER A 299 -6.44 -13.57 -8.90
C SER A 299 -6.62 -12.64 -10.10
N SER A 300 -7.68 -11.84 -10.06
CA SER A 300 -7.84 -10.68 -10.93
C SER A 300 -6.80 -9.60 -10.57
N PRO A 301 -6.62 -8.59 -11.44
CA PRO A 301 -6.01 -7.34 -11.06
C PRO A 301 -6.68 -6.73 -9.83
N LEU A 302 -5.89 -6.10 -8.98
CA LEU A 302 -6.36 -5.33 -7.83
C LEU A 302 -7.05 -4.06 -8.32
N VAL A 303 -8.25 -3.82 -7.83
CA VAL A 303 -8.99 -2.58 -8.09
C VAL A 303 -9.03 -1.77 -6.81
N THR A 304 -8.58 -0.52 -6.87
CA THR A 304 -8.53 0.39 -5.72
C THR A 304 -9.48 1.56 -5.95
N ILE A 305 -10.23 1.92 -4.92
CA ILE A 305 -11.29 2.93 -4.96
C ILE A 305 -11.09 3.87 -3.78
N ASP A 306 -11.03 5.16 -4.05
CA ASP A 306 -11.04 6.19 -3.03
C ASP A 306 -12.49 6.61 -2.74
N ILE A 307 -12.87 6.51 -1.46
CA ILE A 307 -14.21 6.77 -0.96
C ILE A 307 -14.19 7.87 0.09
N MET A 308 -15.28 8.61 0.19
CA MET A 308 -15.54 9.55 1.27
C MET A 308 -16.77 9.08 2.04
N LEU A 309 -16.57 8.57 3.25
CA LEU A 309 -17.66 8.17 4.14
C LEU A 309 -18.24 9.41 4.83
N MET A 310 -19.56 9.52 4.84
CA MET A 310 -20.30 10.63 5.42
C MET A 310 -21.46 10.13 6.28
N ASP A 311 -21.79 10.87 7.34
CA ASP A 311 -22.92 10.57 8.23
C ASP A 311 -22.84 9.13 8.80
N THR A 312 -21.63 8.65 9.11
CA THR A 312 -21.43 7.30 9.64
C THR A 312 -22.15 7.07 10.97
N ALA A 313 -22.47 8.13 11.71
CA ALA A 313 -23.28 8.07 12.92
C ALA A 313 -24.69 7.48 12.68
N SER A 314 -25.29 7.67 11.50
CA SER A 314 -26.62 7.13 11.19
C SER A 314 -26.62 5.61 10.96
N ALA A 315 -25.45 5.00 10.73
CA ALA A 315 -25.27 3.55 10.65
C ALA A 315 -25.69 2.81 11.93
N PHE A 316 -25.55 3.45 13.08
CA PHE A 316 -25.75 2.84 14.41
C PHE A 316 -27.13 3.15 15.02
N MET A 317 -27.98 3.90 14.33
CA MET A 317 -29.32 4.24 14.81
C MET A 317 -30.31 3.16 14.38
N PRO A 318 -31.08 2.54 15.30
CA PRO A 318 -32.13 1.61 14.92
C PRO A 318 -33.20 2.34 14.10
N GLU A 319 -33.65 1.71 13.00
CA GLU A 319 -34.79 2.22 12.24
C GLU A 319 -35.97 2.44 13.21
N SER A 320 -36.46 3.68 13.28
CA SER A 320 -37.77 3.90 13.88
C SER A 320 -38.77 3.17 13.00
N GLU A 321 -39.40 2.11 13.52
CA GLU A 321 -40.55 1.50 12.87
C GLU A 321 -41.52 2.61 12.46
N ASP A 322 -41.82 2.71 11.17
CA ASP A 322 -42.89 3.56 10.67
C ASP A 322 -44.19 3.12 11.35
N THR A 323 -44.53 3.80 12.44
CA THR A 323 -45.84 3.68 13.09
C THR A 323 -46.91 3.87 12.02
N PRO A 324 -47.80 2.88 11.77
CA PRO A 324 -48.88 3.05 10.80
C PRO A 324 -49.69 4.27 11.22
N GLY A 325 -49.84 5.23 10.32
CA GLY A 325 -50.49 6.51 10.57
C GLY A 325 -51.88 6.33 11.17
N PHE A 326 -51.97 6.39 12.49
CA PHE A 326 -53.22 6.70 13.17
C PHE A 326 -53.49 8.18 12.93
N THR A 327 -54.42 8.44 12.03
CA THR A 327 -55.05 9.74 11.87
C THR A 327 -55.56 10.19 13.23
N PHE A 328 -54.85 11.14 13.86
CA PHE A 328 -55.37 11.88 15.00
C PHE A 328 -56.55 12.70 14.50
N LEU A 329 -57.76 12.17 14.67
CA LEU A 329 -58.98 12.96 14.62
C LEU A 329 -58.90 13.94 15.80
N ALA A 330 -58.47 15.17 15.53
CA ALA A 330 -58.46 16.25 16.51
C ALA A 330 -59.91 16.61 16.88
N VAL A 331 -60.50 15.88 17.82
CA VAL A 331 -61.70 16.34 18.53
C VAL A 331 -61.23 17.36 19.55
N SER A 332 -61.34 18.63 19.17
CA SER A 332 -61.07 19.78 20.03
C SER A 332 -61.96 19.75 21.27
N VAL A 333 -61.40 19.39 22.43
CA VAL A 333 -62.04 19.49 23.76
C VAL A 333 -62.02 20.95 24.27
N ALA A 334 -62.39 21.89 23.41
CA ALA A 334 -62.46 23.32 23.76
C ALA A 334 -63.88 23.80 24.11
N SER A 335 -64.90 22.93 24.09
CA SER A 335 -66.30 23.35 24.25
C SER A 335 -66.99 22.88 25.53
N VAL A 336 -66.32 22.16 26.44
CA VAL A 336 -66.97 21.65 27.68
C VAL A 336 -66.64 22.49 28.92
N ILE A 337 -65.54 23.27 28.93
CA ILE A 337 -65.18 24.10 30.08
C ILE A 337 -65.94 25.45 30.08
N ALA A 338 -66.42 25.92 28.92
CA ALA A 338 -67.21 27.15 28.82
C ALA A 338 -68.68 27.00 29.29
N LEU A 339 -69.22 25.77 29.36
CA LEU A 339 -70.58 25.51 29.80
C LEU A 339 -70.72 25.31 31.32
N PHE A 340 -69.66 24.92 32.02
CA PHE A 340 -69.71 24.71 33.48
C PHE A 340 -69.42 25.96 34.32
N VAL A 341 -68.76 26.97 33.75
CA VAL A 341 -68.48 28.24 34.44
C VAL A 341 -69.67 29.21 34.36
N ASN A 342 -70.58 29.05 33.38
CA ASN A 342 -71.73 29.95 33.22
C ASN A 342 -73.00 29.49 33.97
N GLN A 343 -73.09 28.23 34.42
CA GLN A 343 -74.23 27.75 35.22
C GLN A 343 -74.11 28.04 36.72
N ARG A 344 -72.89 28.20 37.27
CA ARG A 344 -72.71 28.57 38.70
C ARG A 344 -72.92 30.05 39.01
N LYS A 345 -73.05 30.92 38.00
CA LYS A 345 -73.27 32.37 38.19
C LYS A 345 -74.73 32.80 38.09
N LEU A 346 -75.65 31.88 37.79
CA LEU A 346 -77.09 32.15 37.68
C LEU A 346 -77.93 31.62 38.86
N GLU A 347 -77.36 30.82 39.76
CA GLU A 347 -78.07 30.30 40.95
C GLU A 347 -77.84 31.08 42.25
N SER A 348 -77.05 32.18 42.26
CA SER A 348 -76.81 32.97 43.49
C SER A 348 -77.58 34.29 43.60
N ASN A 349 -78.51 34.61 42.69
CA ASN A 349 -79.26 35.88 42.69
C ASN A 349 -80.79 35.69 42.69
N SER A 350 -81.33 34.79 43.52
CA SER A 350 -82.79 34.67 43.68
C SER A 350 -83.24 34.15 45.06
N ILE A 351 -82.58 34.54 46.15
CA ILE A 351 -83.18 34.43 47.49
C ILE A 351 -82.65 35.58 48.35
N TYR A 352 -83.42 36.66 48.50
CA TYR A 352 -83.53 37.55 49.67
C TYR A 352 -84.34 38.81 49.31
N GLU A 353 -85.67 38.78 49.47
CA GLU A 353 -86.44 39.94 49.96
C GLU A 353 -87.85 39.51 50.44
N LYS A 354 -87.98 39.26 51.75
CA LYS A 354 -89.17 39.49 52.61
C LYS A 354 -88.92 38.92 54.01
N ASP A 355 -88.47 39.76 54.93
CA ASP A 355 -89.31 40.36 55.97
C ASP A 355 -88.57 41.53 56.63
#